data_AF-A0A3S0C445-F1
#
_entry.id   AF-A0A3S0C445-F1
#
_cell.length_a   1.000
_cell.length_b   1.000
_cell.length_c   1.000
_cell.angle_alpha   90.00
_cell.angle_beta   90.00
_cell.angle_gamma   90.00
#
_symmetry.space_group_name_H-M   'P 1'
#
loop_
_entity.id
_entity.type
_entity.pdbx_description
1 polymer ?
#
loop_
_entity_poly.entity_id
_entity_poly.type
_entity_poly.pdbx_seq_one_letter_code
_entity_poly.pdbx_strand_id
1 'polypeptide(L)'
;MLITGGMVMNETNASVKEDIPLEQAALPENIRPSAVEPGNDGNNTLALKPEPAPPTEPDPTGSLLVRVTDDRGWPVSKLGVRVTNKSVKPDALLFEGITGIDGELAPIDGLPVGTRFEVSVKRDSGTYKFAAIGRIAVPNEHCGNLCVPRTRFEFATYDHQGTPGQYKAKRQELTQRQPAEALKTPNLSLNTAKKPTVQTERNTEGQPVSLVAYGLPNMWGLVKAGTAAQPRTADTEKVKAFIDFAMEQVSWSHPRNQTSASIIRQMQQGQYTPEKRTGNNPGKGYSQSRGLCTKYVKIALWRSGFIACDGDFAPTVSLAKDLGPALERVGFKNVLSNLPDARWSAPGDIIVYQRLGDPEAAGHVDIRSYDGYISDFYENYLPVTSFAVTGVYRKHYDPLPEARMRALLKVIRSREAETVFLNHGDAATYQALPLSAKKGLMFDDFSTHPFFDSSSVPSTASGAYGINLPSWRSTIMPSKRKPWVPLKENEPKFSPIAQDRIAVALMELHPIFGFLQNGGVTALGLLRSGDFVGAARRLATVQPYQWPSLPGGNQSKYSVDQLRTDFERYMREYG
;
A
#
# COMPACT_ATOMS: atom_id res chain seq x y z
N MET A 1 25.35 -8.86 57.39
CA MET A 1 26.51 -9.76 57.56
C MET A 1 26.87 -10.25 56.16
N LEU A 2 27.98 -9.75 55.62
CA LEU A 2 28.46 -10.01 54.26
C LEU A 2 28.93 -11.46 54.12
N ILE A 3 28.58 -12.11 53.01
CA ILE A 3 29.33 -13.26 52.51
C ILE A 3 29.75 -12.96 51.07
N THR A 4 31.05 -12.77 50.94
CA THR A 4 31.87 -12.62 49.74
C THR A 4 32.35 -13.98 49.23
N GLY A 5 32.59 -14.07 47.93
CA GLY A 5 33.36 -15.13 47.26
C GLY A 5 32.71 -15.47 45.92
N GLY A 6 33.34 -15.39 44.76
CA GLY A 6 34.75 -15.40 44.40
C GLY A 6 34.93 -16.39 43.24
N MET A 7 35.94 -16.15 42.38
CA MET A 7 36.40 -16.98 41.25
C MET A 7 35.66 -16.87 39.91
N VAL A 8 36.28 -16.88 38.72
CA VAL A 8 37.69 -16.92 38.28
C VAL A 8 37.69 -16.44 36.81
N MET A 9 38.62 -15.56 36.45
CA MET A 9 38.98 -15.28 35.06
C MET A 9 40.02 -16.31 34.62
N ASN A 10 39.79 -16.97 33.48
CA ASN A 10 40.85 -17.65 32.74
C ASN A 10 40.66 -17.39 31.25
N GLU A 11 41.51 -16.51 30.72
CA GLU A 11 41.83 -16.40 29.31
C GLU A 11 42.92 -17.44 29.00
N THR A 12 42.72 -18.25 27.97
CA THR A 12 43.82 -18.76 27.15
C THR A 12 43.39 -18.90 25.70
N ASN A 13 44.16 -18.24 24.85
CA ASN A 13 44.09 -18.18 23.39
C ASN A 13 44.39 -19.53 22.73
N ALA A 14 43.73 -19.78 21.60
CA ALA A 14 44.34 -20.42 20.43
C ALA A 14 43.49 -20.14 19.18
N SER A 15 43.78 -19.05 18.46
CA SER A 15 43.29 -18.84 17.09
C SER A 15 44.28 -19.48 16.12
N VAL A 16 43.86 -20.55 15.44
CA VAL A 16 44.56 -21.08 14.27
C VAL A 16 44.13 -20.23 13.07
N LYS A 17 45.10 -19.53 12.48
CA LYS A 17 44.99 -18.90 11.16
C LYS A 17 45.34 -19.97 10.13
N GLU A 18 44.39 -20.32 9.26
CA GLU A 18 44.67 -21.04 8.02
C GLU A 18 44.83 -20.01 6.91
N ASP A 19 46.05 -19.91 6.40
CA ASP A 19 46.41 -19.16 5.20
C ASP A 19 46.03 -19.99 3.96
N ILE A 20 45.15 -19.46 3.13
CA ILE A 20 44.83 -20.00 1.79
C ILE A 20 45.53 -19.10 0.75
N PRO A 21 46.40 -19.64 -0.13
CA PRO A 21 47.06 -18.84 -1.15
C PRO A 21 46.10 -18.45 -2.30
N LEU A 22 46.09 -17.17 -2.64
CA LEU A 22 45.48 -16.61 -3.85
C LEU A 22 46.35 -16.94 -5.06
N GLU A 23 45.86 -17.82 -5.92
CA GLU A 23 46.43 -18.07 -7.25
C GLU A 23 45.88 -17.02 -8.24
N GLN A 24 46.73 -16.09 -8.64
CA GLN A 24 46.43 -15.08 -9.66
C GLN A 24 46.69 -15.68 -11.05
N ALA A 25 45.62 -15.94 -11.80
CA ALA A 25 45.71 -16.29 -13.22
C ALA A 25 45.90 -15.01 -14.06
N ALA A 26 47.04 -14.95 -14.75
CA ALA A 26 47.38 -13.92 -15.72
C ALA A 26 46.56 -14.07 -17.02
N LEU A 27 46.03 -12.96 -17.52
CA LEU A 27 45.48 -12.82 -18.86
C LEU A 27 46.55 -12.19 -19.78
N PRO A 28 46.75 -12.69 -21.02
CA PRO A 28 47.72 -12.09 -21.93
C PRO A 28 47.14 -10.90 -22.72
N GLU A 29 47.90 -9.81 -22.73
CA GLU A 29 47.82 -8.71 -23.69
C GLU A 29 48.36 -9.17 -25.06
N ASN A 30 47.61 -8.90 -26.13
CA ASN A 30 48.06 -8.20 -27.35
C ASN A 30 47.06 -8.43 -28.48
N ILE A 31 46.67 -7.35 -29.17
CA ILE A 31 46.80 -7.15 -30.62
C ILE A 31 46.39 -5.70 -30.89
N ARG A 32 47.39 -4.87 -31.20
CA ARG A 32 47.24 -3.63 -31.96
C ARG A 32 47.48 -3.96 -33.44
N PRO A 33 46.73 -3.36 -34.37
CA PRO A 33 47.24 -3.03 -35.70
C PRO A 33 47.35 -1.50 -35.81
N SER A 34 48.58 -0.97 -35.85
CA SER A 34 49.34 -0.61 -37.05
C SER A 34 48.72 0.54 -37.85
N ALA A 35 49.33 1.71 -37.66
CA ALA A 35 49.17 2.89 -38.47
C ALA A 35 49.70 2.65 -39.90
N VAL A 36 48.99 3.19 -40.87
CA VAL A 36 49.43 3.31 -42.27
C VAL A 36 49.42 4.80 -42.62
N GLU A 37 50.57 5.30 -43.08
CA GLU A 37 50.80 6.65 -43.56
C GLU A 37 50.13 6.92 -44.94
N PRO A 38 49.92 8.19 -45.32
CA PRO A 38 49.13 8.54 -46.50
C PRO A 38 49.97 8.57 -47.78
N GLY A 39 49.52 7.83 -48.79
CA GLY A 39 49.96 7.96 -50.18
C GLY A 39 48.99 8.83 -50.97
N ASN A 40 49.49 9.98 -51.41
CA ASN A 40 48.91 10.89 -52.39
C ASN A 40 48.99 10.25 -53.78
N ASP A 41 47.94 10.31 -54.60
CA ASP A 41 48.02 10.45 -56.07
C ASP A 41 46.62 10.54 -56.73
N GLY A 42 46.45 11.54 -57.59
CA GLY A 42 45.99 11.25 -58.96
C GLY A 42 44.49 11.28 -59.26
N ASN A 43 43.93 12.49 -59.24
CA ASN A 43 42.85 13.00 -60.09
C ASN A 43 42.46 12.15 -61.33
N ASN A 44 41.21 11.68 -61.40
CA ASN A 44 40.54 11.43 -62.69
C ASN A 44 39.02 11.62 -62.57
N THR A 45 38.54 12.74 -63.11
CA THR A 45 37.16 13.21 -63.09
C THR A 45 36.42 12.70 -64.31
N LEU A 46 35.47 11.77 -64.14
CA LEU A 46 34.43 11.48 -65.12
C LEU A 46 33.10 12.01 -64.59
N ALA A 47 32.63 13.08 -65.21
CA ALA A 47 31.39 13.77 -64.87
C ALA A 47 30.17 12.88 -65.17
N LEU A 48 29.55 12.35 -64.13
CA LEU A 48 28.21 11.78 -64.18
C LEU A 48 27.17 12.91 -64.08
N LYS A 49 26.19 12.89 -64.97
CA LYS A 49 25.01 13.76 -64.95
C LYS A 49 24.35 13.73 -63.56
N PRO A 50 23.90 14.87 -63.01
CA PRO A 50 23.14 14.86 -61.77
C PRO A 50 21.83 14.11 -61.98
N GLU A 51 21.69 13.02 -61.24
CA GLU A 51 20.45 12.25 -61.10
C GLU A 51 19.37 13.18 -60.52
N PRO A 52 18.13 13.17 -61.03
CA PRO A 52 17.07 14.00 -60.48
C PRO A 52 16.89 13.67 -59.00
N ALA A 53 16.84 14.72 -58.17
CA ALA A 53 16.69 14.57 -56.73
C ALA A 53 15.52 13.61 -56.43
N PRO A 54 15.72 12.59 -55.59
CA PRO A 54 14.63 11.69 -55.22
C PRO A 54 13.49 12.52 -54.65
N PRO A 55 12.22 12.18 -54.95
CA PRO A 55 11.07 12.90 -54.42
C PRO A 55 11.23 12.97 -52.90
N THR A 56 11.23 14.19 -52.36
CA THR A 56 11.34 14.44 -50.92
C THR A 56 10.30 13.56 -50.22
N GLU A 57 10.75 12.62 -49.40
CA GLU A 57 9.84 11.74 -48.67
C GLU A 57 8.83 12.62 -47.91
N PRO A 58 7.53 12.29 -47.95
CA PRO A 58 6.53 13.07 -47.24
C PRO A 58 6.89 13.10 -45.76
N ASP A 59 6.82 14.29 -45.15
CA ASP A 59 7.10 14.48 -43.73
C ASP A 59 6.33 13.43 -42.92
N PRO A 60 6.97 12.76 -41.94
CA PRO A 60 6.30 11.72 -41.18
C PRO A 60 5.08 12.30 -40.46
N THR A 61 3.91 11.73 -40.72
CA THR A 61 2.64 12.06 -40.05
C THR A 61 2.22 10.96 -39.08
N GLY A 62 1.61 11.31 -37.96
CA GLY A 62 0.98 10.39 -37.01
C GLY A 62 -0.51 10.67 -36.84
N SER A 63 -1.17 9.83 -36.02
CA SER A 63 -2.59 9.96 -35.66
C SER A 63 -2.76 10.21 -34.16
N LEU A 64 -3.81 10.95 -33.79
CA LEU A 64 -4.19 11.21 -32.41
C LEU A 64 -5.53 10.54 -32.09
N LEU A 65 -5.49 9.63 -31.12
CA LEU A 65 -6.66 8.96 -30.54
C LEU A 65 -6.90 9.52 -29.14
N VAL A 66 -8.06 10.14 -28.93
CA VAL A 66 -8.45 10.67 -27.62
C VAL A 66 -9.63 9.87 -27.09
N ARG A 67 -9.47 9.32 -25.89
CA ARG A 67 -10.56 8.70 -25.14
C ARG A 67 -10.78 9.48 -23.85
N VAL A 68 -12.03 9.80 -23.57
CA VAL A 68 -12.43 10.47 -22.35
C VAL A 68 -13.14 9.51 -21.42
N THR A 69 -12.62 9.38 -20.22
CA THR A 69 -13.19 8.55 -19.15
C THR A 69 -13.54 9.40 -17.93
N ASP A 70 -14.44 8.90 -17.10
CA ASP A 70 -14.68 9.50 -15.78
C ASP A 70 -13.58 9.06 -14.79
N ASP A 71 -13.71 9.50 -13.54
CA ASP A 71 -12.83 9.12 -12.43
C ASP A 71 -12.86 7.62 -12.08
N ARG A 72 -13.77 6.85 -12.69
CA ARG A 72 -13.90 5.40 -12.56
C ARG A 72 -13.33 4.65 -13.78
N GLY A 73 -12.79 5.38 -14.76
CA GLY A 73 -12.30 4.80 -16.02
C GLY A 73 -13.43 4.42 -16.98
N TRP A 74 -14.67 4.81 -16.71
CA TRP A 74 -15.80 4.53 -17.61
C TRP A 74 -15.85 5.55 -18.73
N PRO A 75 -16.21 5.13 -19.95
CA PRO A 75 -16.31 6.04 -21.08
C PRO A 75 -17.33 7.14 -20.82
N VAL A 76 -16.91 8.41 -20.96
CA VAL A 76 -17.82 9.55 -20.87
C VAL A 76 -18.35 9.79 -22.27
N SER A 77 -19.56 9.30 -22.54
CA SER A 77 -20.24 9.55 -23.81
C SER A 77 -20.88 10.94 -23.88
N LYS A 78 -21.01 11.45 -25.12
CA LYS A 78 -21.67 12.73 -25.46
C LYS A 78 -21.03 13.97 -24.84
N LEU A 79 -19.76 13.91 -24.45
CA LEU A 79 -19.03 15.06 -23.94
C LEU A 79 -18.48 15.89 -25.11
N GLY A 80 -18.75 17.19 -25.13
CA GLY A 80 -18.17 18.08 -26.13
C GLY A 80 -16.67 18.23 -25.94
N VAL A 81 -15.88 17.96 -26.98
CA VAL A 81 -14.42 18.07 -26.97
C VAL A 81 -13.95 18.89 -28.17
N ARG A 82 -12.93 19.70 -27.96
CA ARG A 82 -12.24 20.50 -28.98
C ARG A 82 -10.75 20.23 -28.90
N VAL A 83 -10.11 19.97 -30.04
CA VAL A 83 -8.65 19.80 -30.17
C VAL A 83 -8.11 20.89 -31.09
N THR A 84 -7.06 21.59 -30.66
CA THR A 84 -6.44 22.68 -31.43
C THR A 84 -4.94 22.45 -31.60
N ASN A 85 -4.41 22.77 -32.77
CA ASN A 85 -2.99 22.75 -33.08
C ASN A 85 -2.32 24.03 -32.58
N LYS A 86 -1.39 23.88 -31.65
CA LYS A 86 -0.60 24.97 -31.03
C LYS A 86 0.77 25.15 -31.69
N SER A 87 1.12 24.34 -32.69
CA SER A 87 2.35 24.47 -33.47
C SER A 87 2.27 25.50 -34.59
N VAL A 88 1.06 25.92 -34.98
CA VAL A 88 0.83 26.92 -36.04
C VAL A 88 0.12 28.14 -35.47
N LYS A 89 0.37 29.31 -36.05
CA LYS A 89 -0.30 30.56 -35.67
C LYS A 89 -1.09 31.14 -36.86
N PRO A 90 -2.38 31.51 -36.70
CA PRO A 90 -3.19 31.32 -35.49
C PRO A 90 -3.42 29.83 -35.19
N ASP A 91 -3.73 29.50 -33.93
CA ASP A 91 -4.04 28.13 -33.52
C ASP A 91 -5.10 27.53 -34.46
N ALA A 92 -4.80 26.39 -35.08
CA ALA A 92 -5.71 25.77 -36.02
C ALA A 92 -6.64 24.77 -35.31
N LEU A 93 -7.94 24.76 -35.63
CA LEU A 93 -8.86 23.76 -35.11
C LEU A 93 -8.58 22.41 -35.77
N LEU A 94 -8.23 21.39 -34.99
CA LEU A 94 -8.01 20.03 -35.47
C LEU A 94 -9.28 19.19 -35.39
N PHE A 95 -10.08 19.38 -34.34
CA PHE A 95 -11.32 18.63 -34.13
C PHE A 95 -12.27 19.39 -33.21
N GLU A 96 -13.57 19.34 -33.50
CA GLU A 96 -14.62 19.74 -32.57
C GLU A 96 -15.82 18.79 -32.72
N GLY A 97 -16.22 18.16 -31.63
CA GLY A 97 -17.25 17.15 -31.67
C GLY A 97 -17.67 16.67 -30.30
N ILE A 98 -18.38 15.54 -30.25
CA ILE A 98 -18.77 14.87 -29.02
C ILE A 98 -18.16 13.47 -28.97
N THR A 99 -17.85 12.99 -27.76
CA THR A 99 -17.38 11.62 -27.56
C THR A 99 -18.46 10.58 -27.87
N GLY A 100 -18.05 9.44 -28.45
CA GLY A 100 -18.90 8.29 -28.74
C GLY A 100 -19.36 7.54 -27.48
N ILE A 101 -20.08 6.43 -27.66
CA ILE A 101 -20.55 5.59 -26.54
C ILE A 101 -19.39 5.05 -25.69
N ASP A 102 -18.25 4.80 -26.33
CA ASP A 102 -17.01 4.33 -25.72
C ASP A 102 -16.09 5.47 -25.26
N GLY A 103 -16.60 6.71 -25.21
CA GLY A 103 -15.86 7.88 -24.73
C GLY A 103 -14.79 8.36 -25.70
N GLU A 104 -14.68 7.75 -26.87
CA GLU A 104 -13.67 8.04 -27.88
C GLU A 104 -14.08 9.18 -28.80
N LEU A 105 -13.08 9.93 -29.27
CA LEU A 105 -13.20 10.79 -30.44
C LEU A 105 -12.88 10.01 -31.70
N ALA A 106 -13.38 10.49 -32.85
CA ALA A 106 -12.89 10.00 -34.13
C ALA A 106 -11.36 10.25 -34.22
N PRO A 107 -10.59 9.32 -34.79
CA PRO A 107 -9.16 9.49 -34.99
C PRO A 107 -8.86 10.80 -35.74
N ILE A 108 -7.84 11.53 -35.30
CA ILE A 108 -7.35 12.73 -35.98
C ILE A 108 -6.04 12.34 -36.66
N ASP A 109 -6.12 12.03 -37.96
CA ASP A 109 -5.00 11.51 -38.76
C ASP A 109 -4.23 12.63 -39.47
N GLY A 110 -3.04 12.30 -40.00
CA GLY A 110 -2.26 13.19 -40.86
C GLY A 110 -1.56 14.33 -40.12
N LEU A 111 -1.33 14.21 -38.81
CA LEU A 111 -0.66 15.25 -38.02
C LEU A 111 0.86 15.11 -38.16
N PRO A 112 1.61 16.13 -38.61
CA PRO A 112 3.07 16.06 -38.69
C PRO A 112 3.71 15.72 -37.34
N VAL A 113 4.72 14.86 -37.34
CA VAL A 113 5.50 14.57 -36.14
C VAL A 113 6.09 15.87 -35.60
N GLY A 114 5.91 16.09 -34.30
CA GLY A 114 6.28 17.30 -33.60
C GLY A 114 5.12 18.28 -33.38
N THR A 115 3.93 18.04 -33.96
CA THR A 115 2.73 18.85 -33.74
C THR A 115 2.33 18.88 -32.28
N ARG A 116 2.21 20.07 -31.69
CA ARG A 116 1.69 20.31 -30.34
C ARG A 116 0.19 20.54 -30.43
N PHE A 117 -0.58 19.86 -29.60
CA PHE A 117 -2.03 19.99 -29.59
C PHE A 117 -2.57 20.25 -28.19
N GLU A 118 -3.67 20.97 -28.09
CA GLU A 118 -4.42 21.22 -26.86
C GLU A 118 -5.82 20.64 -26.97
N VAL A 119 -6.22 19.87 -25.96
CA VAL A 119 -7.56 19.31 -25.80
C VAL A 119 -8.33 20.15 -24.78
N SER A 120 -9.53 20.55 -25.13
CA SER A 120 -10.47 21.29 -24.29
C SER A 120 -11.84 20.61 -24.25
N VAL A 121 -12.51 20.70 -23.11
CA VAL A 121 -13.83 20.08 -22.87
C VAL A 121 -14.90 21.16 -22.75
N LYS A 122 -16.07 20.92 -23.37
CA LYS A 122 -17.22 21.81 -23.36
C LYS A 122 -17.92 21.76 -22.00
N ARG A 123 -18.13 22.93 -21.39
CA ARG A 123 -18.93 23.12 -20.18
C ARG A 123 -20.41 23.19 -20.52
N ASP A 124 -21.26 23.04 -19.49
CA ASP A 124 -22.70 23.24 -19.59
C ASP A 124 -23.07 24.65 -20.08
N SER A 125 -22.22 25.65 -19.81
CA SER A 125 -22.35 27.01 -20.33
C SER A 125 -22.07 27.15 -21.84
N GLY A 126 -21.72 26.07 -22.53
CA GLY A 126 -21.33 26.05 -23.94
C GLY A 126 -19.89 26.50 -24.21
N THR A 127 -19.17 27.00 -23.20
CA THR A 127 -17.76 27.42 -23.30
C THR A 127 -16.79 26.25 -23.12
N TYR A 128 -15.58 26.35 -23.67
CA TYR A 128 -14.57 25.31 -23.57
C TYR A 128 -13.56 25.59 -22.45
N LYS A 129 -13.16 24.53 -21.72
CA LYS A 129 -12.12 24.57 -20.69
C LYS A 129 -10.93 23.73 -21.13
N PHE A 130 -9.73 24.28 -20.97
CA PHE A 130 -8.48 23.53 -21.10
C PHE A 130 -8.53 22.23 -20.28
N ALA A 131 -8.13 21.13 -20.91
CA ALA A 131 -8.10 19.81 -20.28
C ALA A 131 -6.71 19.17 -20.34
N ALA A 132 -6.04 19.20 -21.51
CA ALA A 132 -4.71 18.61 -21.67
C ALA A 132 -3.94 19.28 -22.83
N ILE A 133 -2.61 19.12 -22.82
CA ILE A 133 -1.73 19.49 -23.93
C ILE A 133 -0.78 18.31 -24.22
N GLY A 134 -0.50 18.05 -25.48
CA GLY A 134 0.37 16.95 -25.92
C GLY A 134 1.19 17.29 -27.16
N ARG A 135 2.02 16.34 -27.60
CA ARG A 135 2.83 16.45 -28.81
C ARG A 135 2.85 15.09 -29.53
N ILE A 136 2.67 15.10 -30.85
CA ILE A 136 2.86 13.91 -31.70
C ILE A 136 4.36 13.61 -31.74
N ALA A 137 4.82 12.58 -31.03
CA ALA A 137 6.24 12.30 -30.85
C ALA A 137 6.84 11.34 -31.90
N VAL A 138 6.01 10.49 -32.51
CA VAL A 138 6.42 9.46 -33.48
C VAL A 138 5.38 9.30 -34.61
N PRO A 139 5.72 8.69 -35.75
CA PRO A 139 4.80 8.51 -36.88
C PRO A 139 3.65 7.50 -36.65
N ASN A 140 3.60 6.85 -35.47
CA ASN A 140 2.60 5.85 -35.12
C ASN A 140 1.43 6.46 -34.32
N GLU A 141 0.47 5.62 -33.90
CA GLU A 141 -0.69 6.04 -33.10
C GLU A 141 -0.28 6.66 -31.75
N HIS A 142 -0.77 7.88 -31.48
CA HIS A 142 -0.68 8.54 -30.18
C HIS A 142 -2.02 8.43 -29.46
N CYS A 143 -2.05 7.68 -28.36
CA CYS A 143 -3.25 7.57 -27.54
C CYS A 143 -3.16 8.50 -26.32
N GLY A 144 -4.20 9.32 -26.13
CA GLY A 144 -4.39 10.18 -24.96
C GLY A 144 -5.66 9.80 -24.22
N ASN A 145 -5.53 9.34 -22.97
CA ASN A 145 -6.66 9.09 -22.08
C ASN A 145 -6.89 10.30 -21.17
N LEU A 146 -8.03 10.97 -21.34
CA LEU A 146 -8.43 12.11 -20.52
C LEU A 146 -9.42 11.65 -19.44
N CYS A 147 -9.08 11.85 -18.18
CA CYS A 147 -9.97 11.57 -17.06
C CYS A 147 -10.69 12.86 -16.61
N VAL A 148 -12.03 12.87 -16.64
CA VAL A 148 -12.87 14.01 -16.24
C VAL A 148 -13.63 13.66 -14.94
N PRO A 149 -13.32 14.28 -13.79
CA PRO A 149 -14.04 14.02 -12.56
C PRO A 149 -15.45 14.61 -12.66
N ARG A 150 -16.48 13.77 -12.70
CA ARG A 150 -17.87 14.21 -12.86
C ARG A 150 -18.57 14.25 -11.50
N THR A 151 -18.35 15.30 -10.71
CA THR A 151 -19.12 15.50 -9.47
C THR A 151 -20.06 16.70 -9.61
N ARG A 152 -21.37 16.43 -9.65
CA ARG A 152 -22.44 17.43 -9.53
C ARG A 152 -23.14 17.22 -8.19
N PHE A 153 -23.12 18.23 -7.33
CA PHE A 153 -23.90 18.23 -6.10
C PHE A 153 -25.25 18.92 -6.37
N GLU A 154 -26.35 18.19 -6.21
CA GLU A 154 -27.69 18.76 -6.19
C GLU A 154 -28.27 18.58 -4.79
N PHE A 155 -28.63 19.70 -4.16
CA PHE A 155 -29.27 19.70 -2.84
C PHE A 155 -30.76 19.95 -3.01
N ALA A 156 -31.59 19.08 -2.43
CA ALA A 156 -33.01 19.33 -2.27
C ALA A 156 -33.33 19.40 -0.78
N THR A 157 -33.87 20.53 -0.34
CA THR A 157 -34.38 20.74 1.01
C THR A 157 -35.82 20.20 1.09
N TYR A 158 -36.11 19.43 2.14
CA TYR A 158 -37.47 18.99 2.45
C TYR A 158 -37.94 19.66 3.74
N ASP A 159 -39.22 20.03 3.79
CA ASP A 159 -39.84 20.52 5.02
C ASP A 159 -39.85 19.40 6.07
N HIS A 160 -39.30 19.69 7.24
CA HIS A 160 -39.43 18.82 8.40
C HIS A 160 -40.77 19.13 9.07
N GLN A 161 -41.59 18.11 9.30
CA GLN A 161 -42.87 18.20 10.02
C GLN A 161 -42.70 18.43 11.53
N GLY A 162 -41.59 19.04 11.95
CA GLY A 162 -41.30 19.36 13.35
C GLY A 162 -41.85 20.73 13.72
N THR A 163 -42.21 20.92 14.99
CA THR A 163 -42.54 22.24 15.53
C THR A 163 -41.34 23.17 15.33
N PRO A 164 -41.52 24.36 14.71
CA PRO A 164 -40.39 25.23 14.40
C PRO A 164 -39.62 25.60 15.67
N GLY A 165 -38.37 25.16 15.78
CA GLY A 165 -37.42 25.75 16.71
C GLY A 165 -37.14 27.22 16.36
N GLN A 166 -36.32 27.90 17.17
CA GLN A 166 -35.96 29.33 17.02
C GLN A 166 -35.28 29.72 15.68
N TYR A 167 -35.29 28.84 14.69
CA TYR A 167 -34.83 29.05 13.32
C TYR A 167 -35.47 30.28 12.65
N LYS A 168 -36.76 30.54 12.84
CA LYS A 168 -37.41 31.73 12.26
C LYS A 168 -36.79 33.04 12.77
N ALA A 169 -36.45 33.11 14.05
CA ALA A 169 -35.78 34.27 14.66
C ALA A 169 -34.34 34.43 14.14
N LYS A 170 -33.56 33.33 14.09
CA LYS A 170 -32.19 33.34 13.53
C LYS A 170 -32.14 33.69 12.03
N ARG A 171 -33.15 33.29 11.26
CA ARG A 171 -33.23 33.61 9.82
C ARG A 171 -33.46 35.10 9.58
N GLN A 172 -34.29 35.77 10.39
CA GLN A 172 -34.47 37.22 10.30
C GLN A 172 -33.17 37.97 10.63
N GLU A 173 -32.45 37.53 11.66
CA GLU A 173 -31.17 38.10 12.07
C GLU A 173 -30.09 37.96 10.98
N LEU A 174 -30.09 36.84 10.25
CA LEU A 174 -29.19 36.61 9.11
C LEU A 174 -29.58 37.39 7.85
N THR A 175 -30.89 37.59 7.62
CA THR A 175 -31.39 38.32 6.44
C THR A 175 -31.10 39.82 6.54
N GLN A 176 -31.05 40.37 7.76
CA GLN A 176 -30.65 41.77 8.00
C GLN A 176 -29.15 42.04 7.84
N ARG A 177 -28.30 40.99 7.79
CA ARG A 177 -26.83 41.11 7.73
C ARG A 177 -26.23 41.04 6.33
N GLN A 178 -27.02 40.83 5.27
CA GLN A 178 -26.52 40.79 3.89
C GLN A 178 -26.90 42.07 3.12
N PRO A 179 -25.94 42.78 2.49
CA PRO A 179 -26.27 43.83 1.54
C PRO A 179 -26.97 43.23 0.31
N ALA A 180 -28.05 43.91 -0.10
CA ALA A 180 -28.91 43.53 -1.19
C ALA A 180 -28.21 43.70 -2.55
N GLU A 181 -27.97 42.59 -3.25
CA GLU A 181 -28.28 42.39 -4.67
C GLU A 181 -27.83 41.00 -5.10
N ALA A 182 -28.73 40.02 -5.01
CA ALA A 182 -28.59 38.73 -5.67
C ALA A 182 -29.72 38.59 -6.70
N LEU A 183 -29.31 38.31 -7.95
CA LEU A 183 -30.14 38.21 -9.14
C LEU A 183 -31.39 37.33 -8.91
N LYS A 184 -32.55 37.90 -9.21
CA LYS A 184 -33.86 37.24 -9.21
C LYS A 184 -33.96 36.31 -10.41
N THR A 185 -33.79 35.01 -10.16
CA THR A 185 -34.28 33.79 -10.88
C THR A 185 -33.18 32.82 -11.31
N PRO A 186 -33.16 31.59 -10.77
CA PRO A 186 -32.48 30.47 -11.41
C PRO A 186 -33.31 29.99 -12.60
N ASN A 187 -32.68 29.92 -13.78
CA ASN A 187 -33.28 29.37 -15.00
C ASN A 187 -33.38 27.84 -14.89
N LEU A 188 -34.61 27.36 -14.61
CA LEU A 188 -35.00 25.94 -14.61
C LEU A 188 -35.63 25.59 -15.97
N SER A 189 -34.81 25.16 -16.93
CA SER A 189 -35.22 24.31 -18.06
C SER A 189 -33.93 23.68 -18.61
N LEU A 190 -33.74 22.37 -18.70
CA LEU A 190 -34.49 21.37 -19.46
C LEU A 190 -34.21 19.99 -18.84
N ASN A 191 -35.23 19.32 -18.32
CA ASN A 191 -35.16 17.94 -17.85
C ASN A 191 -36.15 17.12 -18.69
N THR A 192 -35.67 16.07 -19.36
CA THR A 192 -36.57 15.05 -19.93
C THR A 192 -37.33 14.39 -18.78
N ALA A 193 -38.66 14.31 -18.94
CA ALA A 193 -39.67 14.07 -17.90
C ALA A 193 -39.69 12.65 -17.27
N LYS A 194 -38.55 11.98 -17.12
CA LYS A 194 -38.46 10.72 -16.36
C LYS A 194 -37.50 10.90 -15.18
N LYS A 195 -38.06 11.27 -14.02
CA LYS A 195 -37.33 11.21 -12.74
C LYS A 195 -36.87 9.76 -12.54
N PRO A 196 -35.59 9.48 -12.26
CA PRO A 196 -35.17 8.16 -11.82
C PRO A 196 -35.85 7.85 -10.48
N THR A 197 -36.39 6.65 -10.34
CA THR A 197 -37.00 6.19 -9.09
C THR A 197 -35.90 6.03 -8.05
N VAL A 198 -35.92 6.89 -7.02
CA VAL A 198 -34.99 6.83 -5.89
C VAL A 198 -35.41 5.69 -4.97
N GLN A 199 -34.52 4.73 -4.72
CA GLN A 199 -34.73 3.74 -3.67
C GLN A 199 -34.56 4.42 -2.31
N THR A 200 -35.62 4.40 -1.50
CA THR A 200 -35.65 4.95 -0.14
C THR A 200 -35.24 3.86 0.85
N GLU A 201 -33.94 3.63 1.03
CA GLU A 201 -33.50 2.83 2.19
C GLU A 201 -33.41 3.74 3.42
N ARG A 202 -34.17 3.37 4.44
CA ARG A 202 -34.11 3.89 5.81
C ARG A 202 -33.64 2.75 6.70
N ASN A 203 -32.92 3.05 7.78
CA ASN A 203 -32.55 2.01 8.74
C ASN A 203 -33.79 1.50 9.50
N THR A 204 -33.62 0.50 10.36
CA THR A 204 -34.68 -0.12 11.18
C THR A 204 -35.38 0.87 12.12
N GLU A 205 -34.84 2.08 12.30
CA GLU A 205 -35.39 3.15 13.14
C GLU A 205 -36.05 4.28 12.31
N GLY A 206 -36.19 4.10 10.99
CA GLY A 206 -36.86 5.04 10.10
C GLY A 206 -36.05 6.29 9.74
N GLN A 207 -34.75 6.33 10.07
CA GLN A 207 -33.87 7.45 9.71
C GLN A 207 -33.36 7.30 8.26
N PRO A 208 -33.22 8.40 7.50
CA PRO A 208 -32.61 8.35 6.18
C PRO A 208 -31.14 7.95 6.31
N VAL A 209 -30.74 6.88 5.62
CA VAL A 209 -29.34 6.45 5.61
C VAL A 209 -28.59 7.33 4.60
N SER A 210 -27.64 8.14 5.06
CA SER A 210 -26.70 8.81 4.15
C SER A 210 -25.67 7.78 3.69
N LEU A 211 -25.82 7.28 2.47
CA LEU A 211 -24.73 6.62 1.77
C LEU A 211 -23.74 7.69 1.32
N VAL A 212 -22.84 8.08 2.22
CA VAL A 212 -21.62 8.74 1.79
C VAL A 212 -20.65 7.64 1.40
N ALA A 213 -20.67 7.28 0.11
CA ALA A 213 -19.64 6.44 -0.48
C ALA A 213 -18.33 7.24 -0.57
N TYR A 214 -17.71 7.54 0.57
CA TYR A 214 -16.28 7.86 0.61
C TYR A 214 -15.51 6.56 0.42
N GLY A 215 -15.36 6.17 -0.83
CA GLY A 215 -14.27 5.31 -1.25
C GLY A 215 -13.15 6.20 -1.75
N LEU A 216 -12.31 6.72 -0.84
CA LEU A 216 -10.96 7.05 -1.26
C LEU A 216 -10.38 5.77 -1.90
N PRO A 217 -9.63 5.88 -3.02
CA PRO A 217 -8.79 4.79 -3.45
C PRO A 217 -8.02 4.30 -2.22
N ASN A 218 -7.91 2.99 -2.01
CA ASN A 218 -6.73 2.56 -1.26
C ASN A 218 -5.50 3.17 -1.98
N MET A 219 -4.39 3.43 -1.28
CA MET A 219 -3.23 4.19 -1.78
C MET A 219 -2.62 3.74 -3.13
N TRP A 220 -3.20 2.73 -3.76
CA TRP A 220 -2.75 2.03 -4.94
C TRP A 220 -3.64 2.18 -6.17
N GLY A 221 -4.87 2.70 -6.07
CA GLY A 221 -5.81 2.63 -7.21
C GLY A 221 -6.03 1.19 -7.73
N LEU A 222 -5.71 0.17 -6.92
CA LEU A 222 -5.69 -1.25 -7.33
C LEU A 222 -7.03 -1.96 -7.12
N VAL A 223 -8.06 -1.25 -6.65
CA VAL A 223 -9.41 -1.80 -6.67
C VAL A 223 -9.95 -1.64 -8.08
N LYS A 224 -9.95 -2.72 -8.87
CA LYS A 224 -10.92 -2.88 -9.97
C LYS A 224 -12.31 -2.64 -9.38
N ALA A 225 -13.02 -1.63 -9.88
CA ALA A 225 -14.45 -1.47 -9.60
C ALA A 225 -15.15 -2.74 -10.11
N GLY A 226 -15.50 -3.62 -9.17
CA GLY A 226 -15.98 -4.98 -9.45
C GLY A 226 -16.13 -5.85 -8.21
N THR A 227 -15.48 -5.51 -7.09
CA THR A 227 -15.81 -6.11 -5.80
C THR A 227 -16.20 -5.03 -4.79
N ALA A 228 -17.48 -4.68 -4.79
CA ALA A 228 -18.09 -4.19 -3.57
C ALA A 228 -18.00 -5.32 -2.53
N ALA A 229 -17.08 -5.17 -1.58
CA ALA A 229 -17.25 -5.74 -0.26
C ALA A 229 -17.45 -4.55 0.70
N GLN A 230 -18.64 -3.96 0.64
CA GLN A 230 -19.15 -3.16 1.76
C GLN A 230 -19.78 -4.11 2.79
N PRO A 231 -19.88 -3.68 4.05
CA PRO A 231 -19.16 -4.24 5.19
C PRO A 231 -19.59 -5.68 5.53
N ARG A 232 -18.62 -6.60 5.70
CA ARG A 232 -18.83 -7.74 6.60
C ARG A 232 -18.63 -7.18 7.99
N THR A 233 -19.66 -7.25 8.85
CA THR A 233 -19.72 -6.58 10.15
C THR A 233 -18.36 -6.55 10.82
N ALA A 234 -17.82 -5.34 11.03
CA ALA A 234 -16.74 -5.12 11.97
C ALA A 234 -17.27 -5.62 13.32
N ASP A 235 -16.96 -6.87 13.63
CA ASP A 235 -17.47 -7.58 14.80
C ASP A 235 -16.33 -7.61 15.80
N THR A 236 -15.96 -6.41 16.24
CA THR A 236 -14.81 -6.15 17.10
C THR A 236 -14.91 -6.94 18.39
N GLU A 237 -16.12 -7.18 18.88
CA GLU A 237 -16.38 -8.02 20.05
C GLU A 237 -16.06 -9.50 19.76
N LYS A 238 -16.53 -10.07 18.65
CA LYS A 238 -16.15 -11.44 18.26
C LYS A 238 -14.66 -11.59 17.99
N VAL A 239 -14.05 -10.60 17.33
CA VAL A 239 -12.60 -10.58 17.06
C VAL A 239 -11.82 -10.55 18.38
N LYS A 240 -12.24 -9.69 19.31
CA LYS A 240 -11.62 -9.61 20.63
C LYS A 240 -11.78 -10.92 21.39
N ALA A 241 -12.99 -11.48 21.47
CA ALA A 241 -13.23 -12.76 22.15
C ALA A 241 -12.42 -13.92 21.54
N PHE A 242 -12.29 -13.93 20.21
CA PHE A 242 -11.46 -14.90 19.49
C PHE A 242 -9.98 -14.77 19.83
N ILE A 243 -9.44 -13.56 19.80
CA ILE A 243 -8.02 -13.30 20.13
C ILE A 243 -7.74 -13.56 21.61
N ASP A 244 -8.61 -13.12 22.51
CA ASP A 244 -8.47 -13.34 23.96
C ASP A 244 -8.42 -14.84 24.27
N PHE A 245 -9.34 -15.62 23.71
CA PHE A 245 -9.34 -17.07 23.87
C PHE A 245 -8.11 -17.73 23.26
N ALA A 246 -7.70 -17.33 22.05
CA ALA A 246 -6.51 -17.87 21.42
C ALA A 246 -5.25 -17.58 22.25
N MET A 247 -5.13 -16.37 22.81
CA MET A 247 -4.04 -15.99 23.72
C MET A 247 -4.06 -16.79 25.01
N GLU A 248 -5.22 -16.98 25.63
CA GLU A 248 -5.36 -17.85 26.79
C GLU A 248 -4.90 -19.29 26.46
N GLN A 249 -5.35 -19.80 25.32
CA GLN A 249 -5.05 -21.15 24.84
C GLN A 249 -3.56 -21.37 24.59
N VAL A 250 -2.78 -20.35 24.22
CA VAL A 250 -1.30 -20.46 24.11
C VAL A 250 -0.66 -20.95 25.42
N SER A 251 -1.29 -20.68 26.57
CA SER A 251 -0.82 -21.18 27.86
C SER A 251 -1.16 -22.64 28.15
N TRP A 252 -1.94 -23.30 27.29
CA TRP A 252 -2.43 -24.66 27.49
C TRP A 252 -1.56 -25.70 26.78
N SER A 253 -1.58 -26.93 27.30
CA SER A 253 -0.88 -28.10 26.79
C SER A 253 -1.88 -29.08 26.18
N HIS A 254 -2.16 -28.93 24.87
CA HIS A 254 -3.02 -29.89 24.17
C HIS A 254 -2.29 -31.22 23.93
N PRO A 255 -2.87 -32.39 24.29
CA PRO A 255 -2.23 -33.69 24.07
C PRO A 255 -1.90 -33.95 22.60
N ARG A 256 -0.69 -34.45 22.31
CA ARG A 256 -0.25 -34.70 20.92
C ARG A 256 -1.08 -35.79 20.24
N ASN A 257 -1.44 -36.84 20.98
CA ASN A 257 -2.20 -38.00 20.51
C ASN A 257 -3.71 -37.73 20.29
N GLN A 258 -4.22 -36.56 20.67
CA GLN A 258 -5.62 -36.18 20.48
C GLN A 258 -5.79 -35.23 19.29
N THR A 259 -6.90 -35.34 18.56
CA THR A 259 -7.24 -34.44 17.45
C THR A 259 -7.95 -33.18 17.97
N SER A 260 -8.03 -32.13 17.16
CA SER A 260 -8.89 -30.98 17.47
C SER A 260 -10.34 -31.40 17.66
N ALA A 261 -10.85 -32.31 16.82
CA ALA A 261 -12.20 -32.87 16.95
C ALA A 261 -12.44 -33.58 18.30
N SER A 262 -11.50 -34.37 18.80
CA SER A 262 -11.68 -35.05 20.09
C SER A 262 -11.65 -34.07 21.26
N ILE A 263 -10.77 -33.06 21.21
CA ILE A 263 -10.70 -32.01 22.24
C ILE A 263 -11.96 -31.16 22.25
N ILE A 264 -12.46 -30.76 21.07
CA ILE A 264 -13.71 -30.02 20.94
C ILE A 264 -14.89 -30.79 21.55
N ARG A 265 -14.99 -32.10 21.31
CA ARG A 265 -16.03 -32.94 21.95
C ARG A 265 -15.90 -32.97 23.47
N GLN A 266 -14.69 -33.11 24.00
CA GLN A 266 -14.48 -33.08 25.45
C GLN A 266 -14.85 -31.70 26.03
N MET A 267 -14.57 -30.61 25.31
CA MET A 267 -15.00 -29.25 25.70
C MET A 267 -16.52 -29.11 25.68
N GLN A 268 -17.22 -29.62 24.65
CA GLN A 268 -18.69 -29.64 24.58
C GLN A 268 -19.32 -30.42 25.75
N GLN A 269 -18.67 -31.50 26.18
CA GLN A 269 -19.12 -32.36 27.29
C GLN A 269 -18.72 -31.83 28.67
N GLY A 270 -17.99 -30.71 28.76
CA GLY A 270 -17.45 -30.20 30.03
C GLY A 270 -16.38 -31.09 30.68
N GLN A 271 -15.78 -32.00 29.91
CA GLN A 271 -14.78 -32.97 30.38
C GLN A 271 -13.33 -32.55 30.09
N TYR A 272 -13.15 -31.46 29.33
CA TYR A 272 -11.82 -30.99 28.97
C TYR A 272 -11.26 -30.03 30.03
N THR A 273 -10.18 -30.44 30.69
CA THR A 273 -9.40 -29.61 31.61
C THR A 273 -8.01 -29.35 31.00
N PRO A 274 -7.70 -28.13 30.53
CA PRO A 274 -6.39 -27.85 29.97
C PRO A 274 -5.31 -27.88 31.04
N GLU A 275 -4.26 -28.67 30.80
CA GLU A 275 -3.02 -28.54 31.56
C GLU A 275 -2.32 -27.24 31.18
N LYS A 276 -1.94 -26.42 32.18
CA LYS A 276 -1.10 -25.25 31.93
C LYS A 276 0.31 -25.69 31.56
N ARG A 277 0.92 -25.03 30.58
CA ARG A 277 2.31 -25.28 30.22
C ARG A 277 3.22 -24.91 31.40
N THR A 278 4.25 -25.71 31.65
CA THR A 278 5.29 -25.38 32.62
C THR A 278 6.40 -24.58 31.92
N GLY A 279 6.71 -23.37 32.41
CA GLY A 279 7.76 -22.51 31.84
C GLY A 279 7.78 -21.10 32.43
N ASN A 280 8.95 -20.44 32.40
CA ASN A 280 9.33 -19.30 33.27
C ASN A 280 8.75 -17.91 32.95
N ASN A 281 7.72 -17.77 32.10
CA ASN A 281 7.18 -16.43 31.77
C ASN A 281 5.64 -16.40 31.70
N PRO A 282 4.95 -16.23 32.84
CA PRO A 282 3.48 -16.23 32.90
C PRO A 282 2.79 -14.98 32.31
N GLY A 283 3.55 -13.97 31.85
CA GLY A 283 3.01 -12.70 31.35
C GLY A 283 3.06 -12.48 29.83
N LYS A 284 3.69 -13.38 29.07
CA LYS A 284 3.76 -13.36 27.60
C LYS A 284 3.78 -14.81 27.12
N GLY A 285 2.79 -15.22 26.33
CA GLY A 285 2.60 -16.61 25.91
C GLY A 285 3.90 -17.27 25.44
N TYR A 286 4.12 -18.51 25.88
CA TYR A 286 5.30 -19.35 25.63
C TYR A 286 5.83 -19.16 24.21
N SER A 287 7.07 -18.67 24.07
CA SER A 287 7.70 -18.29 22.78
C SER A 287 8.17 -19.47 21.92
N GLN A 288 7.75 -20.70 22.24
CA GLN A 288 8.17 -21.91 21.55
C GLN A 288 6.97 -22.71 21.06
N SER A 289 6.96 -22.99 19.75
CA SER A 289 5.97 -23.85 19.13
C SER A 289 6.08 -25.29 19.65
N ARG A 290 4.94 -25.98 19.68
CA ARG A 290 4.85 -27.43 19.93
C ARG A 290 4.58 -28.22 18.65
N GLY A 291 4.51 -27.56 17.49
CA GLY A 291 4.15 -28.19 16.22
C GLY A 291 2.68 -28.57 16.13
N LEU A 292 1.80 -27.84 16.81
CA LEU A 292 0.35 -28.09 16.89
C LEU A 292 -0.50 -26.91 16.40
N CYS A 293 0.08 -25.95 15.67
CA CYS A 293 -0.57 -24.72 15.20
C CYS A 293 -1.99 -24.94 14.64
N THR A 294 -2.19 -25.84 13.68
CA THR A 294 -3.51 -26.16 13.10
C THR A 294 -4.54 -26.56 14.15
N LYS A 295 -4.14 -27.39 15.14
CA LYS A 295 -5.02 -27.84 16.22
C LYS A 295 -5.46 -26.67 17.08
N TYR A 296 -4.54 -25.77 17.42
CA TYR A 296 -4.83 -24.61 18.26
C TYR A 296 -5.80 -23.65 17.56
N VAL A 297 -5.51 -23.31 16.30
CA VAL A 297 -6.35 -22.41 15.50
C VAL A 297 -7.77 -22.95 15.32
N LYS A 298 -7.93 -24.25 15.04
CA LYS A 298 -9.25 -24.88 14.90
C LYS A 298 -10.09 -24.81 16.17
N ILE A 299 -9.47 -25.11 17.32
CA ILE A 299 -10.15 -25.03 18.62
C ILE A 299 -10.56 -23.59 18.92
N ALA A 300 -9.67 -22.62 18.68
CA ALA A 300 -9.97 -21.21 18.90
C ALA A 300 -11.13 -20.70 18.03
N LEU A 301 -11.14 -21.06 16.74
CA LEU A 301 -12.22 -20.69 15.82
C LEU A 301 -13.57 -21.24 16.26
N TRP A 302 -13.61 -22.51 16.69
CA TRP A 302 -14.83 -23.14 17.20
C TRP A 302 -15.28 -22.51 18.52
N ARG A 303 -14.38 -22.45 19.52
CA ARG A 303 -14.74 -22.08 20.90
C ARG A 303 -15.21 -20.64 21.05
N SER A 304 -14.71 -19.76 20.20
CA SER A 304 -15.12 -18.34 20.13
C SER A 304 -16.40 -18.11 19.33
N GLY A 305 -16.95 -19.13 18.66
CA GLY A 305 -18.10 -18.97 17.77
C GLY A 305 -17.77 -18.17 16.50
N PHE A 306 -16.49 -18.02 16.16
CA PHE A 306 -16.03 -17.32 14.95
C PHE A 306 -16.47 -18.04 13.66
N ILE A 307 -16.74 -19.35 13.78
CA ILE A 307 -17.37 -20.18 12.77
C ILE A 307 -18.65 -20.81 13.30
N ALA A 308 -19.67 -20.88 12.45
CA ALA A 308 -20.97 -21.47 12.78
C ALA A 308 -20.92 -22.98 12.52
N CYS A 309 -20.08 -23.71 13.25
CA CYS A 309 -20.02 -25.17 13.18
C CYS A 309 -20.03 -25.80 14.57
N ASP A 310 -20.74 -26.90 14.71
CA ASP A 310 -20.85 -27.65 15.96
C ASP A 310 -19.76 -28.73 16.06
N GLY A 311 -18.50 -28.31 15.97
CA GLY A 311 -17.34 -29.22 15.98
C GLY A 311 -16.11 -28.69 15.24
N ASP A 312 -15.14 -29.58 15.00
CA ASP A 312 -14.01 -29.30 14.11
C ASP A 312 -14.52 -29.15 12.66
N PHE A 313 -14.29 -27.98 12.07
CA PHE A 313 -14.74 -27.70 10.70
C PHE A 313 -13.95 -28.41 9.60
N ALA A 314 -12.77 -28.96 9.93
CA ALA A 314 -11.88 -29.58 8.96
C ALA A 314 -11.17 -30.80 9.55
N PRO A 315 -11.89 -31.81 10.06
CA PRO A 315 -11.30 -32.89 10.87
C PRO A 315 -10.27 -33.74 10.09
N THR A 316 -10.35 -33.75 8.76
CA THR A 316 -9.42 -34.48 7.88
C THR A 316 -8.16 -33.68 7.50
N VAL A 317 -8.11 -32.39 7.79
CA VAL A 317 -6.97 -31.51 7.43
C VAL A 317 -5.99 -31.44 8.61
N SER A 318 -4.87 -32.15 8.52
CA SER A 318 -3.84 -32.16 9.56
C SER A 318 -2.75 -31.09 9.33
N LEU A 319 -2.35 -30.88 8.08
CA LEU A 319 -1.28 -29.96 7.72
C LEU A 319 -1.79 -28.51 7.70
N ALA A 320 -0.95 -27.59 8.19
CA ALA A 320 -1.30 -26.18 8.26
C ALA A 320 -1.39 -25.55 6.87
N LYS A 321 -0.45 -25.88 5.96
CA LYS A 321 -0.43 -25.38 4.58
C LYS A 321 -1.71 -25.68 3.78
N ASP A 322 -2.45 -26.73 4.15
CA ASP A 322 -3.64 -27.21 3.45
C ASP A 322 -4.95 -26.68 4.08
N LEU A 323 -4.88 -25.82 5.11
CA LEU A 323 -6.06 -25.34 5.83
C LEU A 323 -6.91 -24.34 5.03
N GLY A 324 -6.30 -23.67 4.05
CA GLY A 324 -6.92 -22.60 3.26
C GLY A 324 -8.30 -22.95 2.67
N PRO A 325 -8.41 -23.98 1.82
CA PRO A 325 -9.70 -24.39 1.24
C PRO A 325 -10.76 -24.74 2.29
N ALA A 326 -10.36 -25.24 3.46
CA ALA A 326 -11.29 -25.53 4.54
C ALA A 326 -11.82 -24.26 5.22
N LEU A 327 -11.00 -23.22 5.37
CA LEU A 327 -11.43 -21.92 5.88
C LEU A 327 -12.47 -21.27 4.95
N GLU A 328 -12.26 -21.35 3.64
CA GLU A 328 -13.20 -20.79 2.65
C GLU A 328 -14.58 -21.47 2.72
N ARG A 329 -14.62 -22.80 2.91
CA ARG A 329 -15.88 -23.55 3.10
C ARG A 329 -16.70 -23.09 4.31
N VAL A 330 -16.06 -22.53 5.34
CA VAL A 330 -16.74 -21.98 6.53
C VAL A 330 -16.90 -20.45 6.49
N GLY A 331 -16.78 -19.86 5.30
CA GLY A 331 -17.18 -18.48 5.01
C GLY A 331 -16.05 -17.44 5.06
N PHE A 332 -14.81 -17.86 5.27
CA PHE A 332 -13.67 -16.96 5.09
C PHE A 332 -13.49 -16.60 3.61
N LYS A 333 -12.88 -15.45 3.35
CA LYS A 333 -12.39 -15.05 2.03
C LYS A 333 -10.88 -14.92 2.08
N ASN A 334 -10.16 -15.50 1.11
CA ASN A 334 -8.76 -15.18 0.92
C ASN A 334 -8.62 -13.73 0.41
N VAL A 335 -7.96 -12.88 1.18
CA VAL A 335 -7.72 -11.46 0.90
C VAL A 335 -6.26 -11.15 0.64
N LEU A 336 -5.37 -12.15 0.54
CA LEU A 336 -3.94 -11.94 0.34
C LEU A 336 -3.65 -11.06 -0.89
N SER A 337 -4.39 -11.23 -2.00
CA SER A 337 -4.24 -10.42 -3.22
C SER A 337 -4.62 -8.95 -3.05
N ASN A 338 -5.39 -8.62 -2.00
CA ASN A 338 -5.83 -7.25 -1.70
C ASN A 338 -4.90 -6.54 -0.71
N LEU A 339 -3.93 -7.26 -0.14
CA LEU A 339 -2.99 -6.74 0.84
C LEU A 339 -1.64 -6.46 0.19
N PRO A 340 -0.94 -5.38 0.57
CA PRO A 340 0.44 -5.18 0.15
C PRO A 340 1.34 -6.33 0.61
N ASP A 341 1.22 -6.74 1.87
CA ASP A 341 1.98 -7.81 2.51
C ASP A 341 1.16 -8.37 3.67
N ALA A 342 1.47 -9.59 4.14
CA ALA A 342 0.70 -10.21 5.23
C ALA A 342 0.76 -9.45 6.56
N ARG A 343 1.74 -8.56 6.79
CA ARG A 343 1.76 -7.64 7.94
C ARG A 343 0.57 -6.69 7.98
N TRP A 344 -0.05 -6.43 6.81
CA TRP A 344 -1.27 -5.64 6.65
C TRP A 344 -2.55 -6.40 6.98
N SER A 345 -2.46 -7.68 7.33
CA SER A 345 -3.62 -8.43 7.85
C SER A 345 -4.24 -7.70 9.05
N ALA A 346 -5.57 -7.78 9.13
CA ALA A 346 -6.36 -7.21 10.23
C ALA A 346 -6.44 -8.23 11.38
N PRO A 347 -6.64 -7.79 12.63
CA PRO A 347 -6.85 -8.74 13.72
C PRO A 347 -8.05 -9.64 13.44
N GLY A 348 -7.91 -10.93 13.73
CA GLY A 348 -8.89 -11.97 13.39
C GLY A 348 -8.66 -12.65 12.04
N ASP A 349 -7.77 -12.12 11.18
CA ASP A 349 -7.36 -12.84 9.97
C ASP A 349 -6.58 -14.11 10.33
N ILE A 350 -6.76 -15.16 9.53
CA ILE A 350 -5.98 -16.40 9.60
C ILE A 350 -4.93 -16.38 8.49
N ILE A 351 -3.65 -16.49 8.83
CA ILE A 351 -2.55 -16.47 7.89
C ILE A 351 -2.03 -17.89 7.74
N VAL A 352 -2.04 -18.41 6.51
CA VAL A 352 -1.56 -19.77 6.19
C VAL A 352 -0.24 -19.67 5.44
N TYR A 353 0.67 -20.57 5.79
CA TYR A 353 2.02 -20.56 5.26
C TYR A 353 2.48 -21.94 4.78
N GLN A 354 3.38 -21.90 3.79
CA GLN A 354 4.19 -23.04 3.35
C GLN A 354 5.65 -22.82 3.76
N ARG A 355 6.37 -23.89 4.10
CA ARG A 355 7.78 -23.79 4.49
C ARG A 355 8.66 -23.51 3.28
N LEU A 356 9.58 -22.55 3.41
CA LEU A 356 10.55 -22.23 2.36
C LEU A 356 11.58 -23.35 2.22
N GLY A 357 11.82 -23.79 0.99
CA GLY A 357 12.82 -24.82 0.67
C GLY A 357 12.38 -26.26 1.00
N ASP A 358 11.19 -26.44 1.58
CA ASP A 358 10.63 -27.77 1.88
C ASP A 358 9.10 -27.74 1.68
N PRO A 359 8.63 -27.91 0.43
CA PRO A 359 7.20 -27.88 0.10
C PRO A 359 6.37 -28.96 0.79
N GLU A 360 7.00 -30.07 1.18
CA GLU A 360 6.36 -31.24 1.79
C GLU A 360 6.17 -31.08 3.31
N ALA A 361 6.87 -30.13 3.93
CA ALA A 361 6.66 -29.81 5.34
C ALA A 361 5.20 -29.40 5.63
N ALA A 362 4.79 -29.57 6.89
CA ALA A 362 3.43 -29.30 7.34
C ALA A 362 2.96 -27.83 7.16
N GLY A 363 3.88 -26.89 6.90
CA GLY A 363 3.59 -25.46 6.86
C GLY A 363 3.39 -24.85 8.25
N HIS A 364 2.76 -23.67 8.28
CA HIS A 364 2.36 -22.99 9.51
C HIS A 364 1.01 -22.32 9.34
N VAL A 365 0.37 -21.95 10.46
CA VAL A 365 -0.86 -21.14 10.45
C VAL A 365 -0.91 -20.28 11.72
N ASP A 366 -1.23 -19.01 11.55
CA ASP A 366 -1.37 -18.03 12.63
C ASP A 366 -2.74 -17.34 12.58
N ILE A 367 -3.18 -16.87 13.74
CA ILE A 367 -4.21 -15.86 13.93
C ILE A 367 -3.51 -14.52 14.10
N ARG A 368 -3.88 -13.52 13.31
CA ARG A 368 -3.38 -12.16 13.50
C ARG A 368 -4.01 -11.55 14.75
N SER A 369 -3.20 -11.17 15.74
CA SER A 369 -3.64 -10.35 16.88
C SER A 369 -3.47 -8.85 16.58
N TYR A 370 -3.70 -8.01 17.58
CA TYR A 370 -3.39 -6.58 17.51
C TYR A 370 -1.87 -6.35 17.43
N ASP A 371 -1.09 -7.09 18.18
CA ASP A 371 0.34 -6.86 18.44
C ASP A 371 1.29 -7.96 17.94
N GLY A 372 0.75 -9.04 17.37
CA GLY A 372 1.54 -10.19 16.92
C GLY A 372 0.74 -11.25 16.16
N TYR A 373 1.15 -12.50 16.35
CA TYR A 373 0.69 -13.69 15.64
C TYR A 373 0.52 -14.82 16.65
N ILE A 374 -0.65 -15.46 16.64
CA ILE A 374 -1.04 -16.47 17.61
C ILE A 374 -1.28 -17.79 16.90
N SER A 375 -0.57 -18.84 17.31
CA SER A 375 -0.81 -20.20 16.84
C SER A 375 -0.87 -21.15 18.03
N ASP A 376 0.03 -22.13 18.09
CA ASP A 376 0.30 -22.88 19.31
C ASP A 376 1.36 -22.20 20.19
N PHE A 377 1.79 -21.01 19.81
CA PHE A 377 2.64 -20.10 20.56
C PHE A 377 2.29 -18.66 20.16
N TYR A 378 2.91 -17.68 20.81
CA TYR A 378 2.77 -16.27 20.44
C TYR A 378 4.10 -15.75 19.91
N GLU A 379 4.05 -15.01 18.80
CA GLU A 379 5.20 -14.32 18.22
C GLU A 379 4.83 -12.90 17.80
N ASN A 380 5.79 -11.98 17.87
CA ASN A 380 5.54 -10.55 17.59
C ASN A 380 5.83 -10.15 16.14
N TYR A 381 6.36 -11.06 15.33
CA TYR A 381 6.78 -10.77 13.95
C TYR A 381 6.43 -11.91 13.01
N LEU A 382 6.27 -11.55 11.73
CA LEU A 382 5.91 -12.49 10.68
C LEU A 382 7.11 -13.41 10.37
N PRO A 383 6.96 -14.74 10.28
CA PRO A 383 8.08 -15.68 10.13
C PRO A 383 8.56 -15.83 8.67
N VAL A 384 8.76 -14.71 7.97
CA VAL A 384 9.06 -14.60 6.54
C VAL A 384 10.37 -15.26 6.08
N THR A 385 11.31 -15.52 7.00
CA THR A 385 12.58 -16.17 6.65
C THR A 385 12.47 -17.68 6.53
N SER A 386 11.45 -18.27 7.16
CA SER A 386 11.24 -19.73 7.21
C SER A 386 10.00 -20.15 6.41
N PHE A 387 9.09 -19.22 6.14
CA PHE A 387 7.79 -19.50 5.58
C PHE A 387 7.39 -18.48 4.50
N ALA A 388 6.78 -18.98 3.42
CA ALA A 388 6.05 -18.18 2.44
C ALA A 388 4.57 -18.13 2.82
N VAL A 389 3.96 -16.95 2.79
CA VAL A 389 2.52 -16.79 3.00
C VAL A 389 1.78 -17.28 1.76
N THR A 390 0.90 -18.26 1.91
CA THR A 390 0.08 -18.82 0.82
C THR A 390 -1.35 -18.30 0.84
N GLY A 391 -1.82 -17.78 1.97
CA GLY A 391 -3.13 -17.12 2.06
C GLY A 391 -3.34 -16.32 3.34
N VAL A 392 -4.21 -15.32 3.25
CA VAL A 392 -4.71 -14.55 4.39
C VAL A 392 -6.22 -14.60 4.33
N TYR A 393 -6.85 -15.25 5.29
CA TYR A 393 -8.28 -15.58 5.28
C TYR A 393 -9.01 -14.69 6.27
N ARG A 394 -9.95 -13.88 5.77
CA ARG A 394 -10.73 -12.90 6.53
C ARG A 394 -12.20 -13.27 6.61
N LYS A 395 -12.79 -13.18 7.82
CA LYS A 395 -14.23 -13.38 8.04
C LYS A 395 -14.85 -12.25 8.87
N HIS A 396 -14.46 -12.16 10.14
CA HIS A 396 -14.69 -11.00 11.01
C HIS A 396 -13.33 -10.33 11.26
N TYR A 397 -13.29 -9.02 11.35
CA TYR A 397 -12.04 -8.29 11.56
C TYR A 397 -12.29 -6.91 12.14
N ASP A 398 -11.25 -6.35 12.76
CA ASP A 398 -11.21 -4.96 13.19
C ASP A 398 -10.48 -4.11 12.12
N PRO A 399 -11.14 -3.14 11.46
CA PRO A 399 -10.50 -2.29 10.45
C PRO A 399 -9.61 -1.20 11.06
N LEU A 400 -9.81 -0.84 12.33
CA LEU A 400 -9.17 0.32 12.95
C LEU A 400 -7.63 0.22 13.02
N PRO A 401 -7.02 -0.95 13.27
CA PRO A 401 -5.57 -1.12 13.20
C PRO A 401 -4.97 -0.80 11.84
N GLU A 402 -5.66 -1.11 10.74
CA GLU A 402 -5.19 -0.75 9.39
C GLU A 402 -5.26 0.77 9.18
N ALA A 403 -6.36 1.41 9.59
CA ALA A 403 -6.52 2.86 9.53
C ALA A 403 -5.41 3.59 10.31
N ARG A 404 -5.10 3.12 11.53
CA ARG A 404 -3.99 3.64 12.36
C ARG A 404 -2.64 3.49 11.67
N MET A 405 -2.41 2.34 11.04
CA MET A 405 -1.18 2.09 10.28
C MET A 405 -1.05 3.06 9.10
N ARG A 406 -2.11 3.23 8.31
CA ARG A 406 -2.14 4.18 7.18
C ARG A 406 -1.94 5.63 7.63
N ALA A 407 -2.59 6.03 8.73
CA ALA A 407 -2.44 7.36 9.30
C ALA A 407 -0.99 7.64 9.74
N LEU A 408 -0.35 6.72 10.47
CA LEU A 408 1.04 6.91 10.89
C LEU A 408 2.01 6.91 9.70
N LEU A 409 1.81 6.04 8.70
CA LEU A 409 2.62 6.06 7.47
C LEU A 409 2.54 7.44 6.80
N LYS A 410 1.34 8.02 6.67
CA LYS A 410 1.18 9.38 6.12
C LYS A 410 1.81 10.47 6.98
N VAL A 411 1.76 10.34 8.32
CA VAL A 411 2.53 11.21 9.22
C VAL A 411 4.00 11.16 8.87
N ILE A 412 4.60 9.97 8.81
CA ILE A 412 6.02 9.80 8.52
C ILE A 412 6.37 10.45 7.17
N ARG A 413 5.60 10.19 6.11
CA ARG A 413 5.85 10.78 4.79
C ARG A 413 5.79 12.30 4.79
N SER A 414 4.82 12.87 5.51
CA SER A 414 4.70 14.33 5.64
C SER A 414 5.88 14.99 6.36
N ARG A 415 6.69 14.21 7.09
CA ARG A 415 7.86 14.68 7.83
C ARG A 415 9.16 14.37 7.11
N GLU A 416 9.37 13.11 6.73
CA GLU A 416 10.60 12.66 6.05
C GLU A 416 10.74 13.27 4.65
N ALA A 417 9.63 13.50 3.96
CA ALA A 417 9.58 14.11 2.63
C ALA A 417 8.86 15.47 2.64
N GLU A 418 8.94 16.25 3.73
CA GLU A 418 8.13 17.46 3.97
C GLU A 418 8.07 18.43 2.78
N THR A 419 9.21 18.81 2.20
CA THR A 419 9.22 19.74 1.06
C THR A 419 8.49 19.17 -0.16
N VAL A 420 8.66 17.88 -0.45
CA VAL A 420 7.97 17.23 -1.58
C VAL A 420 6.47 17.10 -1.27
N PHE A 421 6.12 16.75 -0.03
CA PHE A 421 4.74 16.65 0.42
C PHE A 421 4.00 17.99 0.28
N LEU A 422 4.62 19.09 0.68
CA LEU A 422 4.03 20.44 0.61
C LEU A 422 3.92 20.97 -0.82
N ASN A 423 4.94 20.74 -1.66
CA ASN A 423 4.99 21.32 -3.01
C ASN A 423 4.32 20.45 -4.09
N HIS A 424 4.28 19.13 -3.89
CA HIS A 424 3.88 18.16 -4.91
C HIS A 424 2.85 17.14 -4.42
N GLY A 425 2.50 17.15 -3.13
CA GLY A 425 1.49 16.26 -2.54
C GLY A 425 2.02 14.91 -2.05
N ASP A 426 1.15 14.14 -1.39
CA ASP A 426 1.50 12.87 -0.73
C ASP A 426 2.08 11.84 -1.73
N ALA A 427 1.47 11.68 -2.91
CA ALA A 427 1.90 10.70 -3.90
C ALA A 427 3.34 10.95 -4.40
N ALA A 428 3.75 12.21 -4.53
CA ALA A 428 5.09 12.57 -4.97
C ALA A 428 6.18 12.21 -3.94
N THR A 429 5.82 12.04 -2.66
CA THR A 429 6.81 11.73 -1.62
C THR A 429 7.56 10.42 -1.86
N TYR A 430 6.95 9.46 -2.55
CA TYR A 430 7.60 8.20 -2.93
C TYR A 430 8.83 8.39 -3.82
N GLN A 431 8.98 9.55 -4.45
CA GLN A 431 10.08 9.91 -5.32
C GLN A 431 11.14 10.78 -4.64
N ALA A 432 10.98 11.13 -3.35
CA ALA A 432 11.87 12.08 -2.69
C ALA A 432 13.33 11.59 -2.61
N LEU A 433 14.30 12.48 -2.81
CA LEU A 433 15.73 12.22 -2.57
C LEU A 433 16.22 12.88 -1.24
N PRO A 434 17.37 12.47 -0.67
CA PRO A 434 17.86 12.97 0.61
C PRO A 434 18.28 14.45 0.58
N LEU A 435 18.90 14.90 -0.52
CA LEU A 435 19.28 16.31 -0.70
C LEU A 435 18.07 17.22 -0.99
N SER A 436 16.89 16.64 -1.14
CA SER A 436 15.66 17.29 -1.56
C SER A 436 14.57 17.43 -0.53
N ALA A 437 14.69 16.86 0.67
CA ALA A 437 13.80 17.26 1.76
C ALA A 437 13.85 18.78 2.03
N LYS A 438 14.86 19.51 1.50
CA LYS A 438 14.94 20.99 1.48
C LYS A 438 14.81 21.63 0.08
N LYS A 439 14.91 20.86 -1.01
CA LYS A 439 14.96 21.38 -2.40
C LYS A 439 13.91 20.80 -3.36
N GLY A 440 13.13 19.80 -2.94
CA GLY A 440 12.07 19.18 -3.74
C GLY A 440 12.50 18.28 -4.91
N LEU A 441 13.78 17.94 -5.05
CA LEU A 441 14.25 16.95 -6.04
C LEU A 441 13.58 15.57 -5.87
N MET A 442 13.42 14.88 -7.00
CA MET A 442 12.72 13.62 -7.11
C MET A 442 13.45 12.68 -8.08
N PHE A 443 13.31 11.37 -7.89
CA PHE A 443 13.72 10.34 -8.84
C PHE A 443 12.51 9.76 -9.59
N ASP A 444 12.73 9.16 -10.75
CA ASP A 444 11.68 8.60 -11.62
C ASP A 444 11.78 7.07 -11.81
N ASP A 445 12.94 6.46 -11.53
CA ASP A 445 13.11 5.01 -11.57
C ASP A 445 12.85 4.32 -10.21
N PHE A 446 11.87 3.42 -10.18
CA PHE A 446 11.50 2.61 -9.02
C PHE A 446 12.08 1.18 -9.04
N SER A 447 12.87 0.83 -10.06
CA SER A 447 13.43 -0.51 -10.24
C SER A 447 14.29 -0.93 -9.04
N THR A 448 15.03 0.02 -8.47
CA THR A 448 15.93 -0.16 -7.33
C THR A 448 15.98 1.11 -6.47
N HIS A 449 16.68 1.03 -5.33
CA HIS A 449 16.95 2.21 -4.53
C HIS A 449 17.84 3.21 -5.31
N PRO A 450 17.56 4.53 -5.33
CA PRO A 450 18.22 5.48 -6.23
C PRO A 450 19.73 5.62 -6.05
N PHE A 451 20.25 5.19 -4.89
CA PHE A 451 21.68 5.17 -4.57
C PHE A 451 22.30 3.77 -4.60
N PHE A 452 21.66 2.77 -5.20
CA PHE A 452 22.12 1.38 -5.18
C PHE A 452 23.56 1.20 -5.68
N ASP A 453 23.90 1.87 -6.79
CA ASP A 453 25.23 1.82 -7.43
C ASP A 453 26.14 2.99 -7.01
N SER A 454 25.71 3.81 -6.04
CA SER A 454 26.49 4.95 -5.58
C SER A 454 27.50 4.53 -4.50
N SER A 455 28.77 4.85 -4.70
CA SER A 455 29.86 4.48 -3.79
C SER A 455 30.18 5.53 -2.72
N SER A 456 29.75 6.78 -2.87
CA SER A 456 29.87 7.80 -1.80
C SER A 456 28.83 8.92 -1.91
N VAL A 457 27.81 8.87 -1.06
CA VAL A 457 26.93 10.01 -0.81
C VAL A 457 26.75 10.22 0.70
N PRO A 458 26.69 11.47 1.18
CA PRO A 458 26.60 11.77 2.61
C PRO A 458 25.28 11.32 3.24
N SER A 459 24.22 11.16 2.45
CA SER A 459 22.97 10.56 2.88
C SER A 459 22.32 9.82 1.72
N THR A 460 21.72 8.67 2.01
CA THR A 460 20.98 7.84 1.05
C THR A 460 19.48 7.78 1.36
N ALA A 461 18.99 8.50 2.38
CA ALA A 461 17.59 8.47 2.81
C ALA A 461 16.66 8.93 1.68
N SER A 462 15.91 8.00 1.08
CA SER A 462 15.12 8.26 -0.13
C SER A 462 13.71 7.71 -0.02
N GLY A 463 12.84 8.20 -0.90
CA GLY A 463 11.45 7.84 -0.97
C GLY A 463 10.61 8.41 0.17
N ALA A 464 9.38 7.94 0.22
CA ALA A 464 8.32 8.41 1.11
C ALA A 464 8.74 8.42 2.58
N TYR A 465 9.52 7.41 2.99
CA TYR A 465 9.87 7.18 4.39
C TYR A 465 11.35 7.45 4.68
N GLY A 466 12.08 8.14 3.81
CA GLY A 466 13.51 8.39 4.02
C GLY A 466 14.33 7.10 4.20
N ILE A 467 13.98 6.03 3.49
CA ILE A 467 14.61 4.71 3.61
C ILE A 467 16.06 4.86 3.14
N ASN A 468 17.02 4.55 4.02
CA ASN A 468 18.42 4.56 3.65
C ASN A 468 18.84 3.25 2.95
N LEU A 469 19.94 3.32 2.21
CA LEU A 469 20.44 2.19 1.42
C LEU A 469 20.76 0.94 2.29
N PRO A 470 21.38 1.05 3.48
CA PRO A 470 21.55 -0.10 4.38
C PRO A 470 20.23 -0.78 4.80
N SER A 471 19.22 -0.01 5.22
CA SER A 471 17.90 -0.53 5.60
C SER A 471 17.22 -1.22 4.42
N TRP A 472 17.25 -0.60 3.23
CA TRP A 472 16.73 -1.21 2.00
C TRP A 472 17.44 -2.52 1.64
N ARG A 473 18.78 -2.55 1.67
CA ARG A 473 19.55 -3.79 1.41
C ARG A 473 19.20 -4.89 2.42
N SER A 474 19.11 -4.54 3.71
CA SER A 474 18.81 -5.53 4.76
C SER A 474 17.39 -6.11 4.69
N THR A 475 16.44 -5.39 4.09
CA THR A 475 15.03 -5.81 4.00
C THR A 475 14.72 -6.54 2.69
N ILE A 476 15.26 -6.06 1.56
CA ILE A 476 14.93 -6.55 0.21
C ILE A 476 16.01 -7.48 -0.36
N MET A 477 17.28 -7.22 -0.09
CA MET A 477 18.43 -7.96 -0.65
C MET A 477 19.46 -8.39 0.41
N PRO A 478 19.05 -9.11 1.48
CA PRO A 478 20.00 -9.54 2.49
C PRO A 478 21.00 -10.55 1.91
N SER A 479 22.30 -10.30 2.13
CA SER A 479 23.39 -11.10 1.54
C SER A 479 23.50 -12.53 2.08
N LYS A 480 22.93 -12.82 3.25
CA LYS A 480 23.09 -14.10 3.96
C LYS A 480 21.76 -14.77 4.35
N ARG A 481 20.61 -14.19 4.00
CA ARG A 481 19.28 -14.65 4.45
C ARG A 481 18.25 -14.46 3.33
N LYS A 482 17.04 -14.99 3.52
CA LYS A 482 15.90 -14.66 2.65
C LYS A 482 15.44 -13.21 2.90
N PRO A 483 14.90 -12.52 1.88
CA PRO A 483 14.35 -11.17 2.04
C PRO A 483 13.31 -11.10 3.15
N TRP A 484 13.38 -10.05 3.96
CA TRP A 484 12.40 -9.80 5.02
C TRP A 484 11.09 -9.22 4.46
N VAL A 485 11.21 -8.52 3.33
CA VAL A 485 10.10 -8.10 2.49
C VAL A 485 10.15 -8.94 1.21
N PRO A 486 9.27 -9.94 1.06
CA PRO A 486 9.22 -10.72 -0.16
C PRO A 486 8.68 -9.85 -1.31
N LEU A 487 9.33 -9.96 -2.47
CA LEU A 487 8.91 -9.33 -3.72
C LEU A 487 8.61 -10.42 -4.74
N LYS A 488 7.68 -10.16 -5.66
CA LYS A 488 7.45 -11.06 -6.80
C LYS A 488 8.62 -10.99 -7.77
N GLU A 489 8.83 -12.07 -8.52
CA GLU A 489 9.75 -12.12 -9.65
C GLU A 489 9.33 -11.01 -10.63
N ASN A 490 10.19 -10.02 -10.88
CA ASN A 490 9.96 -8.79 -11.67
C ASN A 490 9.22 -7.63 -10.99
N GLU A 491 8.92 -7.68 -9.69
CA GLU A 491 8.38 -6.51 -8.99
C GLU A 491 9.48 -5.46 -8.75
N PRO A 492 9.24 -4.15 -9.06
CA PRO A 492 10.24 -3.11 -8.81
C PRO A 492 10.57 -3.01 -7.31
N LYS A 493 11.88 -3.03 -7.00
CA LYS A 493 12.38 -3.21 -5.64
C LYS A 493 12.28 -1.97 -4.76
N PHE A 494 11.92 -0.83 -5.35
CA PHE A 494 11.72 0.43 -4.62
C PHE A 494 10.46 1.18 -5.05
N SER A 495 9.52 0.48 -5.71
CA SER A 495 8.17 0.98 -5.98
C SER A 495 7.50 1.53 -4.72
N PRO A 496 6.48 2.40 -4.86
CA PRO A 496 5.76 2.87 -3.70
C PRO A 496 5.27 1.73 -2.79
N ILE A 497 4.83 0.59 -3.36
CA ILE A 497 4.33 -0.56 -2.58
C ILE A 497 5.47 -1.27 -1.85
N ALA A 498 6.64 -1.38 -2.48
CA ALA A 498 7.83 -1.89 -1.82
C ALA A 498 8.26 -0.98 -0.66
N GLN A 499 8.20 0.35 -0.83
CA GLN A 499 8.51 1.32 0.24
C GLN A 499 7.56 1.17 1.43
N ASP A 500 6.26 1.01 1.19
CA ASP A 500 5.27 0.75 2.25
C ASP A 500 5.55 -0.57 2.99
N ARG A 501 5.85 -1.64 2.26
CA ARG A 501 6.19 -2.94 2.86
C ARG A 501 7.45 -2.85 3.71
N ILE A 502 8.46 -2.12 3.24
CA ILE A 502 9.69 -1.86 4.01
C ILE A 502 9.37 -1.08 5.27
N ALA A 503 8.61 0.02 5.17
CA ALA A 503 8.24 0.82 6.34
C ALA A 503 7.49 -0.03 7.40
N VAL A 504 6.48 -0.81 6.99
CA VAL A 504 5.73 -1.68 7.90
C VAL A 504 6.61 -2.80 8.47
N ALA A 505 7.50 -3.37 7.67
CA ALA A 505 8.48 -4.34 8.14
C ALA A 505 9.41 -3.76 9.22
N LEU A 506 9.89 -2.52 9.04
CA LEU A 506 10.74 -1.82 10.00
C LEU A 506 9.97 -1.44 11.28
N MET A 507 8.66 -1.15 11.18
CA MET A 507 7.78 -0.96 12.35
C MET A 507 7.56 -2.24 13.16
N GLU A 508 7.52 -3.40 12.48
CA GLU A 508 7.40 -4.70 13.12
C GLU A 508 8.74 -5.13 13.76
N LEU A 509 9.80 -5.24 12.96
CA LEU A 509 11.11 -5.66 13.44
C LEU A 509 12.23 -5.24 12.49
N HIS A 510 13.27 -4.60 13.04
CA HIS A 510 14.45 -4.29 12.25
C HIS A 510 15.33 -5.55 12.00
N PRO A 511 15.65 -5.89 10.73
CA PRO A 511 16.36 -7.13 10.40
C PRO A 511 17.75 -7.28 11.02
N ILE A 512 18.45 -6.16 11.25
CA ILE A 512 19.85 -6.13 11.74
C ILE A 512 19.94 -6.30 13.27
N PHE A 513 19.00 -5.75 14.05
CA PHE A 513 19.12 -5.65 15.52
C PHE A 513 18.24 -6.65 16.27
N GLY A 514 17.33 -7.32 15.56
CA GLY A 514 16.57 -8.44 16.09
C GLY A 514 15.67 -8.10 17.27
N PHE A 515 15.07 -9.14 17.84
CA PHE A 515 14.01 -9.07 18.85
C PHE A 515 14.50 -8.82 20.28
N LEU A 516 15.74 -9.22 20.59
CA LEU A 516 16.26 -9.32 21.96
C LEU A 516 16.43 -7.95 22.66
N GLN A 517 16.63 -6.86 21.92
CA GLN A 517 16.74 -5.52 22.50
C GLN A 517 15.38 -4.88 22.82
N ASN A 518 14.27 -5.46 22.35
CA ASN A 518 12.98 -4.78 22.29
C ASN A 518 11.98 -5.15 23.40
N GLY A 519 12.34 -6.08 24.29
CA GLY A 519 11.45 -6.53 25.38
C GLY A 519 10.15 -7.19 24.89
N GLY A 520 10.10 -7.60 23.61
CA GLY A 520 8.93 -8.19 22.97
C GLY A 520 7.76 -7.25 22.74
N VAL A 521 8.03 -5.99 22.39
CA VAL A 521 7.01 -5.01 21.97
C VAL A 521 7.50 -4.34 20.68
N THR A 522 6.65 -4.30 19.65
CA THR A 522 6.98 -3.71 18.34
C THR A 522 6.27 -2.36 18.17
N ALA A 523 6.81 -1.46 17.34
CA ALA A 523 6.13 -0.19 17.07
C ALA A 523 4.80 -0.43 16.32
N LEU A 524 4.78 -1.43 15.44
CA LEU A 524 3.57 -1.87 14.76
C LEU A 524 2.50 -2.35 15.75
N GLY A 525 2.88 -3.14 16.76
CA GLY A 525 1.95 -3.61 17.77
C GLY A 525 1.37 -2.49 18.64
N LEU A 526 2.21 -1.55 19.09
CA LEU A 526 1.77 -0.36 19.83
C LEU A 526 0.75 0.46 19.01
N LEU A 527 1.08 0.71 17.74
CA LEU A 527 0.22 1.46 16.83
C LEU A 527 -1.13 0.78 16.64
N ARG A 528 -1.13 -0.53 16.41
CA ARG A 528 -2.36 -1.31 16.16
C ARG A 528 -3.24 -1.39 17.41
N SER A 529 -2.65 -1.41 18.60
CA SER A 529 -3.38 -1.33 19.88
C SER A 529 -3.87 0.08 20.23
N GLY A 530 -3.45 1.10 19.48
CA GLY A 530 -3.89 2.49 19.65
C GLY A 530 -2.88 3.42 20.33
N ASP A 531 -1.73 2.91 20.76
CA ASP A 531 -0.64 3.71 21.31
C ASP A 531 0.28 4.22 20.18
N PHE A 532 -0.26 5.11 19.34
CA PHE A 532 0.50 5.69 18.23
C PHE A 532 1.63 6.62 18.70
N VAL A 533 1.52 7.20 19.89
CA VAL A 533 2.58 8.05 20.49
C VAL A 533 3.75 7.18 20.96
N GLY A 534 3.47 6.07 21.65
CA GLY A 534 4.49 5.09 22.01
C GLY A 534 5.15 4.47 20.78
N ALA A 535 4.37 4.16 19.74
CA ALA A 535 4.90 3.71 18.45
C ALA A 535 5.87 4.74 17.83
N ALA A 536 5.44 6.00 17.70
CA ALA A 536 6.26 7.06 17.13
C ALA A 536 7.55 7.30 17.92
N ARG A 537 7.45 7.37 19.27
CA ARG A 537 8.62 7.50 20.13
C ARG A 537 9.60 6.34 19.94
N ARG A 538 9.09 5.10 19.89
CA ARG A 538 9.93 3.92 19.67
C ARG A 538 10.71 4.01 18.36
N LEU A 539 10.03 4.39 17.29
CA LEU A 539 10.62 4.54 15.96
C LEU A 539 11.68 5.65 15.90
N ALA A 540 11.54 6.68 16.75
CA ALA A 540 12.45 7.80 16.84
C ALA A 540 13.66 7.56 17.76
N THR A 541 13.49 6.78 18.84
CA THR A 541 14.44 6.74 19.96
C THR A 541 15.00 5.37 20.30
N VAL A 542 14.54 4.28 19.68
CA VAL A 542 15.09 2.94 19.92
C VAL A 542 15.99 2.55 18.76
N GLN A 543 17.23 2.14 19.08
CA GLN A 543 18.17 1.70 18.07
C GLN A 543 17.67 0.42 17.37
N PRO A 544 17.77 0.35 16.03
CA PRO A 544 18.21 1.41 15.12
C PRO A 544 17.13 2.47 14.94
N TYR A 545 17.50 3.74 15.10
CA TYR A 545 16.59 4.85 14.85
C TYR A 545 16.10 4.78 13.40
N GLN A 546 14.78 4.67 13.20
CA GLN A 546 14.19 4.59 11.86
C GLN A 546 13.82 5.97 11.33
N TRP A 547 13.11 6.75 12.15
CA TRP A 547 12.57 8.05 11.77
C TRP A 547 12.87 9.08 12.86
N PRO A 548 14.11 9.61 12.91
CA PRO A 548 14.53 10.59 13.92
C PRO A 548 13.82 11.94 13.78
N SER A 549 13.03 12.15 12.72
CA SER A 549 12.15 13.33 12.57
C SER A 549 10.93 13.27 13.51
N LEU A 550 10.50 12.08 13.94
CA LEU A 550 9.38 11.88 14.86
C LEU A 550 9.71 12.34 16.29
N PRO A 551 8.69 12.59 17.15
CA PRO A 551 8.92 13.21 18.45
C PRO A 551 9.87 12.40 19.34
N GLY A 552 10.85 13.09 19.93
CA GLY A 552 11.90 12.49 20.77
C GLY A 552 13.15 12.05 20.00
N GLY A 553 13.10 12.02 18.67
CA GLY A 553 14.27 11.78 17.84
C GLY A 553 15.25 12.96 17.87
N ASN A 554 16.53 12.67 17.65
CA ASN A 554 17.63 13.66 17.71
C ASN A 554 17.59 14.71 16.58
N GLN A 555 16.74 14.53 15.57
CA GLN A 555 16.53 15.47 14.47
C GLN A 555 15.15 16.14 14.53
N SER A 556 14.36 15.86 15.58
CA SER A 556 12.97 16.27 15.63
C SER A 556 12.79 17.71 16.12
N LYS A 557 12.07 18.50 15.31
CA LYS A 557 11.39 19.73 15.75
C LYS A 557 9.88 19.51 15.88
N TYR A 558 9.44 18.27 15.75
CA TYR A 558 8.04 17.88 15.64
C TYR A 558 7.53 17.45 17.02
N SER A 559 6.54 18.18 17.54
CA SER A 559 6.03 17.93 18.89
C SER A 559 5.04 16.77 18.94
N VAL A 560 4.80 16.25 20.14
CA VAL A 560 3.76 15.23 20.36
C VAL A 560 2.37 15.77 20.00
N ASP A 561 2.09 17.06 20.24
CA ASP A 561 0.79 17.66 19.91
C ASP A 561 0.58 17.80 18.40
N GLN A 562 1.65 18.13 17.66
CA GLN A 562 1.62 18.12 16.20
C GLN A 562 1.40 16.71 15.66
N LEU A 563 2.09 15.71 16.22
CA LEU A 563 1.86 14.30 15.91
C LEU A 563 0.40 13.90 16.12
N ARG A 564 -0.20 14.25 17.25
CA ARG A 564 -1.62 13.95 17.54
C ARG A 564 -2.54 14.59 16.51
N THR A 565 -2.33 15.88 16.23
CA THR A 565 -3.14 16.65 15.29
C THR A 565 -3.09 16.05 13.88
N ASP A 566 -1.89 15.73 13.39
CA ASP A 566 -1.71 15.15 12.06
C ASP A 566 -2.25 13.72 11.99
N PHE A 567 -2.01 12.92 13.04
CA PHE A 567 -2.52 11.57 13.12
C PHE A 567 -4.06 11.56 13.10
N GLU A 568 -4.72 12.37 13.91
CA GLU A 568 -6.19 12.50 13.93
C GLU A 568 -6.76 13.04 12.62
N ARG A 569 -6.05 13.98 11.98
CA ARG A 569 -6.38 14.45 10.64
C ARG A 569 -6.35 13.30 9.62
N TYR A 570 -5.27 12.52 9.58
CA TYR A 570 -5.14 11.42 8.62
C TYR A 570 -5.99 10.20 8.98
N MET A 571 -6.27 9.97 10.26
CA MET A 571 -7.22 8.95 10.70
C MET A 571 -8.61 9.19 10.11
N ARG A 572 -9.06 10.45 10.00
CA ARG A 572 -10.36 10.78 9.36
C ARG A 572 -10.39 10.50 7.86
N GLU A 573 -9.25 10.30 7.21
CA GLU A 573 -9.18 9.89 5.80
C GLU A 573 -9.32 8.38 5.62
N TYR A 574 -9.04 7.59 6.66
CA TYR A 574 -8.94 6.12 6.59
C TYR A 574 -9.89 5.37 7.52
N GLY A 575 -10.56 6.08 8.44
CA GLY A 575 -11.39 5.52 9.51
C GLY A 575 -12.88 5.78 9.36
#